data_AF-A0A3B3WWQ1-F1
#
_entry.id   AF-A0A3B3WWQ1-F1
#
_cell.length_a   1.000
_cell.length_b   1.000
_cell.length_c   1.000
_cell.angle_alpha   90.00
_cell.angle_beta   90.00
_cell.angle_gamma   90.00
#
_symmetry.space_group_name_H-M   'P 1'
#
loop_
_entity.id
_entity.type
_entity.pdbx_description
1 polymer ?
#
loop_
_entity_poly.entity_id
_entity_poly.type
_entity_poly.pdbx_seq_one_letter_code
_entity_poly.pdbx_strand_id
1 'polypeptide(L)' 'MGKLQEFDITFANNKVVYGPGESISGTVKIRTGSPLHFRNVSEFMFLLPP' A
#
# COMPACT_ATOMS: atom_id res chain seq x y z
N MET A 1 3.47 -8.52 21.98
CA MET A 1 3.11 -8.47 20.56
C MET A 1 2.86 -7.02 20.22
N GLY A 2 3.75 -6.38 19.45
CA GLY A 2 3.62 -4.94 19.18
C GLY A 2 2.30 -4.62 18.47
N LYS A 3 1.78 -3.40 18.66
CA LYS A 3 0.51 -2.96 18.06
C LYS A 3 0.76 -2.07 16.85
N LEU A 4 0.04 -2.31 15.77
CA LEU A 4 -0.03 -1.39 14.64
C LEU A 4 -0.85 -0.16 15.07
N GLN A 5 -0.24 1.02 15.00
CA GLN A 5 -0.88 2.29 15.37
C GLN A 5 -1.50 2.97 14.15
N GLU A 6 -0.79 2.97 13.03
CA GLU A 6 -1.21 3.65 11.80
C GLU A 6 -0.86 2.78 10.60
N PHE A 7 -1.79 2.70 9.66
CA PHE A 7 -1.59 2.13 8.34
C PHE A 7 -2.31 3.02 7.34
N ASP A 8 -1.54 3.60 6.43
CA ASP A 8 -2.05 4.52 5.42
C ASP A 8 -1.43 4.20 4.06
N ILE A 9 -2.21 4.35 3.00
CA ILE A 9 -1.76 4.19 1.62
C ILE A 9 -2.13 5.47 0.87
N THR A 10 -1.12 6.14 0.32
CA THR A 10 -1.30 7.34 -0.49
C THR A 10 -0.80 7.08 -1.91
N PHE A 11 -1.63 7.37 -2.92
CA PHE A 11 -1.22 7.30 -4.33
C PHE A 11 -0.52 8.60 -4.76
N ALA A 12 0.56 8.50 -5.52
CA ALA A 12 1.41 9.64 -5.86
C ALA A 12 0.67 10.77 -6.59
N ASN A 13 -0.31 10.43 -7.43
CA ASN A 13 -1.06 11.40 -8.23
C ASN A 13 -2.45 11.74 -7.67
N ASN A 14 -2.83 11.21 -6.49
CA ASN A 14 -4.18 11.35 -5.89
C ASN A 14 -5.33 11.11 -6.89
N LYS A 15 -5.07 10.33 -7.93
CA LYS A 15 -6.02 10.06 -9.01
C LYS A 15 -6.83 8.83 -8.60
N VAL A 16 -8.14 8.93 -8.72
CA VAL A 16 -9.05 7.83 -8.35
C VAL A 16 -9.20 6.81 -9.49
N VAL A 17 -8.93 7.23 -10.73
CA VAL A 17 -9.11 6.40 -11.93
C VAL A 17 -7.84 6.41 -12.77
N TYR A 18 -7.27 5.24 -12.99
CA TYR A 18 -6.11 5.02 -13.85
C TYR A 18 -6.54 4.36 -15.16
N GLY A 19 -5.92 4.76 -16.28
CA GLY A 19 -6.17 4.19 -17.59
C GLY A 19 -5.42 2.88 -17.83
N PRO A 20 -5.79 2.11 -18.87
CA PRO A 20 -5.03 0.95 -19.29
C PRO A 20 -3.57 1.29 -19.61
N GLY A 21 -2.63 0.53 -19.07
CA GLY A 21 -1.18 0.77 -19.25
C GLY A 21 -0.61 1.93 -18.41
N GLU A 22 -1.44 2.65 -17.65
CA GLU A 22 -0.98 3.68 -16.72
C GLU A 22 -0.36 3.00 -15.49
N SER A 23 0.86 3.41 -15.13
CA SER A 23 1.52 2.89 -13.94
C SER A 23 0.93 3.56 -12.70
N ILE A 24 0.53 2.75 -11.73
CA ILE A 24 0.09 3.20 -10.42
C ILE A 24 1.30 3.18 -9.49
N SER A 25 1.49 4.25 -8.73
CA SER A 25 2.59 4.37 -7.77
C SER A 25 2.07 5.06 -6.52
N GLY A 26 2.63 4.71 -5.37
CA GLY A 26 2.19 5.22 -4.08
C GLY A 26 3.18 4.96 -2.97
N THR A 27 2.79 5.34 -1.76
CA THR A 27 3.54 5.12 -0.54
C THR A 27 2.65 4.39 0.46
N VAL A 28 3.20 3.34 1.08
CA VAL A 28 2.58 2.67 2.22
C VAL A 28 3.28 3.15 3.49
N LYS A 29 2.52 3.74 4.40
CA LYS A 29 3.01 4.25 5.67
C LYS A 29 2.51 3.36 6.81
N ILE A 30 3.44 2.85 7.59
CA ILE A 30 3.18 1.95 8.71
C ILE A 30 3.80 2.57 9.96
N ARG A 31 3.02 2.76 11.02
CA ARG A 31 3.54 3.13 12.35
C ARG A 31 3.17 2.07 13.37
N THR A 32 4.15 1.65 14.16
CA THR A 32 3.97 0.64 15.20
C THR A 32 4.24 1.26 16.58
N GLY A 33 3.54 0.81 17.62
CA GLY A 33 3.71 1.32 19.01
C GLY A 33 4.86 0.67 19.75
N SER A 34 5.42 -0.37 19.16
CA SER A 34 6.57 -1.13 19.62
C SER A 34 7.16 -1.85 18.41
N PRO A 35 8.40 -2.34 18.50
CA PRO A 35 8.96 -3.20 17.47
C PRO A 35 8.01 -4.37 17.17
N LEU A 36 7.58 -4.46 15.93
CA LEU A 36 6.74 -5.54 15.42
C LEU A 36 7.64 -6.47 14.62
N HIS A 37 7.70 -7.75 14.99
CA HIS A 37 8.34 -8.76 14.16
C HIS A 37 7.40 -9.12 13.02
N PHE A 38 7.71 -8.70 11.80
CA PHE A 38 6.99 -9.07 10.59
C PHE A 38 7.94 -9.78 9.61
N ARG A 39 7.37 -10.70 8.82
CA ARG A 39 8.14 -11.55 7.89
C ARG A 39 8.11 -11.02 6.46
N ASN A 40 6.98 -10.45 6.01
CA ASN A 40 6.87 -9.86 4.68
C ASN A 40 5.86 -8.70 4.69
N VAL A 41 5.98 -7.84 3.67
CA VAL A 41 4.90 -6.97 3.18
C VAL A 41 4.60 -7.43 1.76
N SER A 42 3.31 -7.62 1.43
CA SER A 42 2.87 -8.09 0.11
C SER A 42 1.89 -7.10 -0.50
N GLU A 43 2.05 -6.84 -1.80
CA GLU A 43 1.11 -6.08 -2.63
C GLU A 43 0.49 -7.05 -3.63
N PHE A 44 -0.83 -6.97 -3.85
CA PHE A 44 -1.55 -7.81 -4.81
C PHE A 44 -2.24 -6.92 -5.83
N MET A 45 -1.78 -6.96 -7.07
CA MET A 45 -2.34 -6.19 -8.19
C MET A 45 -3.30 -7.08 -8.98
N PHE A 46 -4.59 -6.74 -8.99
CA PHE A 46 -5.55 -7.36 -9.91
C PHE A 46 -5.47 -6.65 -11.26
N LEU A 47 -4.88 -7.31 -12.26
CA LEU A 47 -5.06 -6.92 -13.66
C LEU A 47 -6.53 -7.17 -14.03
N LEU A 48 -7.28 -6.10 -14.32
CA LEU A 48 -8.57 -6.24 -15.00
C LEU A 48 -8.32 -6.83 -16.39
N PRO A 49 -9.01 -7.92 -16.78
CA PRO A 49 -8.89 -8.45 -18.13
C PRO A 49 -9.40 -7.40 -19.15
N PRO A 50 -8.89 -7.45 -20.39
CA PRO A 50 -9.18 -6.47 -21.44
C PRO A 50 -10.66 -6.41 -21.82
#